data_AF-A0AAD5VD20-F1
#
_entry.id   AF-A0AAD5VD20-F1
#
_cell.length_a   1.000
_cell.length_b   1.000
_cell.length_c   1.000
_cell.angle_alpha   90.00
_cell.angle_beta   90.00
_cell.angle_gamma   90.00
#
_symmetry.space_group_name_H-M   'P 1'
#
loop_
_entity.id
_entity.type
_entity.pdbx_description
1 polymer ?
#
loop_
_entity_poly.entity_id
_entity_poly.type
_entity_poly.pdbx_seq_one_letter_code
_entity_poly.pdbx_strand_id
1 'polypeptide(L)'
;MCVGFWSLEHPDYALNRDEYLSRPTAPAHFHSFEKLSQPEDVGVGTVLSGRDLRAGGSWLGLNRTGRVAVLTNITEEAGQYSSTRGELVSSFLLPDPPSITFEQHAERLVSRNVSYAGFNELLLSPTFGTDNEGRARLSYNAAFVTNSGGGGSISVRVLSSAERECGGISNGVDGHGADSWPKVKQGTKLLSDVLQLIGPTTADAELAEQLFSILAWVFHSS
;
A
#
# COMPACT_ATOMS: atom_id res chain seq x y z
N MET A 1 -5.37 -7.39 12.89
CA MET A 1 -4.22 -6.45 12.88
C MET A 1 -3.74 -6.39 11.44
N CYS A 2 -3.67 -5.20 10.86
CA CYS A 2 -3.27 -4.98 9.47
C CYS A 2 -1.76 -4.75 9.35
N VAL A 3 -1.13 -5.42 8.39
CA VAL A 3 0.27 -5.19 8.02
C VAL A 3 0.41 -5.21 6.51
N GLY A 4 1.44 -4.57 5.99
CA GLY A 4 1.86 -4.72 4.59
C GLY A 4 3.38 -4.82 4.50
N PHE A 5 3.87 -5.53 3.48
CA PHE A 5 5.30 -5.72 3.22
C PHE A 5 5.61 -5.52 1.73
N TRP A 6 6.75 -4.90 1.42
CA TRP A 6 7.15 -4.60 0.04
C TRP A 6 8.67 -4.71 -0.16
N SER A 7 9.06 -4.84 -1.43
CA SER A 7 10.42 -4.60 -1.92
C SER A 7 10.30 -3.81 -3.22
N LEU A 8 11.17 -2.82 -3.42
CA LEU A 8 11.21 -1.98 -4.63
C LEU A 8 12.49 -2.14 -5.44
N GLU A 9 13.48 -2.83 -4.87
CA GLU A 9 14.78 -3.08 -5.51
C GLU A 9 14.93 -4.55 -5.96
N HIS A 10 13.92 -5.39 -5.70
CA HIS A 10 13.84 -6.74 -6.24
C HIS A 10 13.07 -6.77 -7.56
N PRO A 11 13.56 -7.44 -8.63
CA PRO A 11 12.95 -7.42 -9.95
C PRO A 11 11.53 -8.02 -10.03
N ASP A 12 11.21 -8.97 -9.15
CA ASP A 12 10.00 -9.82 -9.29
C ASP A 12 8.90 -9.62 -8.23
N TYR A 13 9.00 -8.61 -7.34
CA TYR A 13 8.03 -8.47 -6.25
C TYR A 13 7.74 -7.03 -5.88
N ALA A 14 6.51 -6.76 -5.43
CA ALA A 14 6.12 -5.42 -4.99
C ALA A 14 5.32 -5.37 -3.68
N LEU A 15 4.34 -6.25 -3.39
CA LEU A 15 3.51 -6.02 -2.20
C LEU A 15 2.63 -7.18 -1.68
N ASN A 16 2.43 -7.25 -0.35
CA ASN A 16 1.44 -8.11 0.30
C ASN A 16 0.81 -7.43 1.54
N ARG A 17 -0.48 -7.69 1.87
CA ARG A 17 -1.23 -7.06 2.99
C ARG A 17 -2.19 -8.03 3.71
N ASP A 18 -2.30 -7.90 5.03
CA ASP A 18 -3.26 -8.60 5.91
C ASP A 18 -4.24 -7.60 6.57
N GLU A 19 -5.49 -7.97 6.86
CA GLU A 19 -6.52 -7.11 7.48
C GLU A 19 -7.55 -7.87 8.34
N TYR A 20 -8.15 -7.18 9.33
CA TYR A 20 -9.23 -7.69 10.16
C TYR A 20 -10.62 -7.59 9.45
N LEU A 21 -11.32 -8.72 9.37
CA LEU A 21 -12.46 -9.02 8.47
C LEU A 21 -13.82 -8.36 8.78
N SER A 22 -13.91 -7.32 9.61
CA SER A 22 -15.22 -6.83 10.08
C SER A 22 -15.89 -5.77 9.20
N ARG A 23 -15.39 -5.47 7.99
CA ARG A 23 -16.05 -4.59 7.01
C ARG A 23 -16.41 -5.37 5.74
N PRO A 24 -17.67 -5.29 5.26
CA PRO A 24 -18.09 -5.94 4.04
C PRO A 24 -17.35 -5.31 2.85
N THR A 25 -16.69 -6.15 2.08
CA THR A 25 -15.93 -5.75 0.89
C THR A 25 -16.37 -6.55 -0.32
N ALA A 26 -16.32 -5.93 -1.49
CA ALA A 26 -16.35 -6.66 -2.75
C ALA A 26 -14.97 -7.30 -3.00
N PRO A 27 -14.89 -8.52 -3.57
CA PRO A 27 -13.64 -9.10 -4.06
C PRO A 27 -12.92 -8.15 -5.03
N ALA A 28 -11.59 -8.29 -5.14
CA ALA A 28 -10.81 -7.46 -6.03
C ALA A 28 -11.24 -7.65 -7.50
N HIS A 29 -11.58 -6.54 -8.16
CA HIS A 29 -11.94 -6.50 -9.57
C HIS A 29 -11.57 -5.13 -10.16
N PHE A 30 -11.65 -5.00 -11.49
CA PHE A 30 -11.41 -3.71 -12.15
C PHE A 30 -12.64 -2.80 -12.04
N HIS A 31 -12.47 -1.62 -11.44
CA HIS A 31 -13.46 -0.55 -11.29
C HIS A 31 -12.80 0.84 -11.35
N SER A 32 -13.58 1.91 -11.20
CA SER A 32 -13.13 3.30 -11.15
C SER A 32 -13.72 4.07 -9.95
N PHE A 33 -14.14 3.36 -8.90
CA PHE A 33 -14.77 3.92 -7.68
C PHE A 33 -16.10 4.66 -7.95
N GLU A 34 -16.73 4.41 -9.10
CA GLU A 34 -18.09 4.85 -9.46
C GLU A 34 -19.12 4.45 -8.40
N LYS A 35 -20.20 5.20 -8.22
CA LYS A 35 -21.15 4.95 -7.11
C LYS A 35 -21.63 3.50 -7.10
N LEU A 36 -21.65 2.87 -5.91
CA LEU A 36 -22.13 1.49 -5.72
C LEU A 36 -23.55 1.24 -6.23
N SER A 37 -24.35 2.29 -6.41
CA SER A 37 -25.72 2.22 -6.94
C SER A 37 -25.80 2.27 -8.47
N GLN A 38 -24.70 2.51 -9.17
CA GLN A 38 -24.63 2.48 -10.62
C GLN A 38 -24.21 1.10 -11.10
N PRO A 39 -24.74 0.61 -12.24
CA PRO A 39 -24.25 -0.62 -12.83
C PRO A 39 -22.76 -0.46 -13.14
N GLU A 40 -21.96 -1.41 -12.66
CA GLU A 40 -20.53 -1.47 -12.96
C GLU A 40 -20.37 -1.86 -14.43
N ASP A 41 -19.69 -1.03 -15.22
CA ASP A 41 -19.21 -1.43 -16.54
C ASP A 41 -17.98 -2.33 -16.34
N VAL A 42 -18.25 -3.58 -15.97
CA VAL A 42 -17.26 -4.61 -15.63
C VAL A 42 -16.23 -4.71 -16.76
N GLY A 43 -14.97 -4.34 -16.45
CA GLY A 43 -13.84 -4.41 -17.37
C GLY A 43 -13.34 -3.07 -17.95
N VAL A 44 -14.12 -1.98 -17.84
CA VAL A 44 -13.69 -0.64 -18.28
C VAL A 44 -12.91 0.11 -17.18
N GLY A 45 -13.02 -0.35 -15.93
CA GLY A 45 -12.31 0.20 -14.78
C GLY A 45 -10.78 0.26 -14.95
N THR A 46 -10.17 1.27 -14.35
CA THR A 46 -8.71 1.50 -14.39
C THR A 46 -7.99 1.06 -13.13
N VAL A 47 -8.73 0.72 -12.07
CA VAL A 47 -8.20 0.33 -10.76
C VAL A 47 -8.59 -1.11 -10.42
N LEU A 48 -7.62 -1.93 -10.06
CA LEU A 48 -7.81 -3.26 -9.47
C LEU A 48 -7.68 -3.15 -7.95
N SER A 49 -8.80 -3.31 -7.24
CA SER A 49 -8.81 -3.33 -5.78
C SER A 49 -10.04 -4.03 -5.22
N GLY A 50 -9.96 -4.50 -3.97
CA GLY A 50 -11.16 -4.80 -3.19
C GLY A 50 -11.84 -3.51 -2.76
N ARG A 51 -13.18 -3.50 -2.66
CA ARG A 51 -13.96 -2.27 -2.46
C ARG A 51 -14.73 -2.30 -1.15
N ASP A 52 -14.58 -1.27 -0.31
CA ASP A 52 -15.38 -1.10 0.91
C ASP A 52 -16.84 -0.82 0.53
N LEU A 53 -17.75 -1.74 0.87
CA LEU A 53 -19.18 -1.59 0.55
C LEU A 53 -19.90 -0.59 1.47
N ARG A 54 -19.25 -0.10 2.54
CA ARG A 54 -19.79 0.95 3.41
C ARG A 54 -19.35 2.34 2.99
N ALA A 55 -18.04 2.53 2.83
CA ALA A 55 -17.45 3.84 2.55
C ALA A 55 -17.15 4.08 1.06
N GLY A 56 -17.17 3.03 0.23
CA GLY A 56 -16.96 3.11 -1.21
C GLY A 56 -15.50 3.12 -1.67
N GLY A 57 -14.53 3.33 -0.76
CA GLY A 57 -13.09 3.38 -1.03
C GLY A 57 -12.38 2.01 -0.96
N SER A 58 -11.06 2.03 -0.78
CA SER A 58 -10.23 0.82 -0.63
C SER A 58 -9.08 1.02 0.36
N TRP A 59 -8.41 -0.07 0.75
CA TRP A 59 -7.17 -0.04 1.53
C TRP A 59 -5.96 -0.55 0.76
N LEU A 60 -6.16 -1.15 -0.40
CA LEU A 60 -5.09 -1.69 -1.24
C LEU A 60 -5.58 -1.76 -2.68
N GLY A 61 -4.81 -1.20 -3.59
CA GLY A 61 -5.07 -1.37 -5.01
C GLY A 61 -3.90 -0.99 -5.88
N LEU A 62 -4.02 -1.33 -7.16
CA LEU A 62 -3.16 -0.84 -8.22
C LEU A 62 -3.98 -0.36 -9.40
N ASN A 63 -3.44 0.54 -10.20
CA ASN A 63 -4.08 0.98 -11.43
C ASN A 63 -3.35 0.47 -12.69
N ARG A 64 -3.95 0.67 -13.86
CA ARG A 64 -3.37 0.25 -15.15
C ARG A 64 -2.06 0.94 -15.52
N THR A 65 -1.72 2.05 -14.88
CA THR A 65 -0.42 2.72 -15.06
C THR A 65 0.64 2.18 -14.10
N GLY A 66 0.32 1.18 -13.27
CA GLY A 66 1.22 0.56 -12.31
C GLY A 66 1.38 1.34 -10.99
N ARG A 67 0.56 2.36 -10.73
CA ARG A 67 0.52 3.01 -9.41
C ARG A 67 -0.05 2.04 -8.39
N VAL A 68 0.51 2.01 -7.18
CA VAL A 68 0.05 1.17 -6.06
C VAL A 68 -0.16 2.04 -4.83
N ALA A 69 -1.25 1.84 -4.11
CA ALA A 69 -1.51 2.47 -2.82
C ALA A 69 -1.91 1.42 -1.78
N VAL A 70 -1.38 1.55 -0.57
CA VAL A 70 -1.65 0.67 0.57
C VAL A 70 -1.91 1.50 1.79
N LEU A 71 -3.00 1.21 2.52
CA LEU A 71 -3.36 1.92 3.73
C LEU A 71 -3.57 0.96 4.91
N THR A 72 -3.02 1.38 6.06
CA THR A 72 -3.27 0.78 7.37
C THR A 72 -3.90 1.82 8.29
N ASN A 73 -4.86 1.40 9.10
CA ASN A 73 -5.49 2.26 10.09
C ASN A 73 -4.61 2.30 11.34
N ILE A 74 -4.28 3.46 11.90
CA ILE A 74 -3.56 3.52 13.18
C ILE A 74 -4.47 2.96 14.29
N THR A 75 -3.88 2.23 15.24
CA THR A 75 -4.60 1.73 16.43
C THR A 75 -4.74 2.85 17.45
N GLU A 76 -5.96 3.35 17.60
CA GLU A 76 -6.29 4.48 18.47
C GLU A 76 -7.75 4.39 18.94
N GLU A 77 -8.14 5.27 19.88
CA GLU A 77 -9.54 5.39 20.30
C GLU A 77 -10.43 5.85 19.15
N ALA A 78 -11.66 5.34 19.09
CA ALA A 78 -12.58 5.65 18.02
C ALA A 78 -13.04 7.12 18.10
N GLY A 79 -12.66 7.92 17.10
CA GLY A 79 -13.17 9.27 16.87
C GLY A 79 -14.23 9.33 15.77
N GLN A 80 -14.96 10.45 15.70
CA GLN A 80 -15.88 10.76 14.60
C GLN A 80 -15.19 11.69 13.60
N TYR A 81 -15.13 11.25 12.33
CA TYR A 81 -14.57 12.02 11.23
C TYR A 81 -15.55 11.99 10.06
N SER A 82 -15.70 13.12 9.37
CA SER A 82 -16.54 13.23 8.18
C SER A 82 -15.90 12.61 6.93
N SER A 83 -14.59 12.38 6.98
CA SER A 83 -13.80 11.79 5.91
C SER A 83 -13.66 10.28 6.07
N THR A 84 -13.26 9.61 4.99
CA THR A 84 -12.92 8.19 5.03
C THR A 84 -11.49 7.99 4.56
N ARG A 85 -10.72 7.19 5.29
CA ARG A 85 -9.31 6.91 4.94
C ARG A 85 -9.18 6.25 3.57
N GLY A 86 -10.13 5.40 3.19
CA GLY A 86 -10.12 4.74 1.89
C GLY A 86 -10.29 5.68 0.68
N GLU A 87 -10.70 6.93 0.91
CA GLU A 87 -10.69 7.97 -0.11
C GLU A 87 -9.24 8.30 -0.54
N LEU A 88 -8.27 8.31 0.39
CA LEU A 88 -6.87 8.63 0.10
C LEU A 88 -6.31 7.67 -0.96
N VAL A 89 -6.49 6.37 -0.73
CA VAL A 89 -6.14 5.29 -1.67
C VAL A 89 -6.81 5.51 -3.02
N SER A 90 -8.12 5.74 -3.04
CA SER A 90 -8.84 5.95 -4.30
C SER A 90 -8.35 7.19 -5.06
N SER A 91 -8.01 8.27 -4.34
CA SER A 91 -7.56 9.53 -4.93
C SER A 91 -6.21 9.42 -5.63
N PHE A 92 -5.33 8.53 -5.14
CA PHE A 92 -4.03 8.26 -5.77
C PHE A 92 -4.12 7.30 -6.96
N LEU A 93 -4.99 6.28 -6.85
CA LEU A 93 -5.15 5.24 -7.88
C LEU A 93 -5.94 5.74 -9.09
N LEU A 94 -6.87 6.67 -8.88
CA LEU A 94 -7.55 7.34 -9.98
C LEU A 94 -6.55 8.22 -10.76
N PRO A 95 -6.71 8.32 -12.10
CA PRO A 95 -5.78 9.08 -12.91
C PRO A 95 -5.76 10.55 -12.49
N ASP A 96 -4.57 11.05 -12.17
CA ASP A 96 -4.33 12.49 -12.15
C ASP A 96 -4.34 13.06 -13.58
N PRO A 97 -4.56 14.37 -13.74
CA PRO A 97 -4.21 15.05 -14.97
C PRO A 97 -2.74 14.76 -15.33
N PRO A 98 -2.40 14.54 -16.62
CA PRO A 98 -1.04 14.19 -17.04
C PRO A 98 0.07 15.16 -16.61
N SER A 99 -0.31 16.40 -16.26
CA SER A 99 0.61 17.45 -15.82
C SER A 99 1.04 17.35 -14.36
N ILE A 100 0.43 16.47 -13.56
CA ILE A 100 0.72 16.39 -12.13
C ILE A 100 1.80 15.34 -11.86
N THR A 101 2.90 15.77 -11.26
CA THR A 101 3.97 14.87 -10.81
C THR A 101 3.59 14.11 -9.54
N PHE A 102 4.36 13.07 -9.22
CA PHE A 102 4.18 12.30 -7.98
C PHE A 102 4.33 13.19 -6.74
N GLU A 103 5.34 14.07 -6.74
CA GLU A 103 5.64 14.99 -5.65
C GLU A 103 4.51 16.00 -5.46
N GLN A 104 3.99 16.55 -6.56
CA GLN A 104 2.82 17.44 -6.54
C GLN A 104 1.55 16.73 -6.06
N HIS A 105 1.39 15.43 -6.32
CA HIS A 105 0.32 14.65 -5.69
C HIS A 105 0.49 14.61 -4.18
N ALA A 106 1.68 14.29 -3.70
CA ALA A 106 1.96 14.21 -2.27
C ALA A 106 1.78 15.58 -1.57
N GLU A 107 2.20 16.67 -2.19
CA GLU A 107 1.97 18.05 -1.70
C GLU A 107 0.48 18.39 -1.61
N ARG A 108 -0.33 17.94 -2.57
CA ARG A 108 -1.80 18.09 -2.51
C ARG A 108 -2.39 17.35 -1.33
N LEU A 109 -1.87 16.19 -0.94
CA LEU A 109 -2.32 15.47 0.25
C LEU A 109 -2.02 16.28 1.53
N VAL A 110 -0.81 16.83 1.64
CA VAL A 110 -0.39 17.66 2.80
C VAL A 110 -1.25 18.92 2.92
N SER A 111 -1.62 19.53 1.80
CA SER A 111 -2.42 20.77 1.78
C SER A 111 -3.94 20.55 1.92
N ARG A 112 -4.41 19.31 2.05
CA ARG A 112 -5.84 19.02 2.30
C ARG A 112 -6.26 19.57 3.66
N ASN A 113 -7.24 20.47 3.66
CA ASN A 113 -7.91 20.93 4.88
C ASN A 113 -9.02 19.97 5.31
N VAL A 114 -8.69 18.70 5.50
CA VAL A 114 -9.62 17.63 5.89
C VAL A 114 -9.01 16.82 7.02
N SER A 115 -9.77 16.61 8.08
CA SER A 115 -9.37 15.78 9.23
C SER A 115 -9.72 14.32 8.97
N TYR A 116 -8.78 13.41 9.21
CA TYR A 116 -8.96 11.96 9.08
C TYR A 116 -8.70 11.27 10.42
N ALA A 117 -9.35 10.11 10.62
CA ALA A 117 -8.87 9.14 11.60
C ALA A 117 -7.43 8.73 11.28
N GLY A 118 -6.68 8.24 12.26
CA GLY A 118 -5.27 7.90 12.14
C GLY A 118 -5.00 6.87 11.04
N PHE A 119 -4.00 7.12 10.20
CA PHE A 119 -3.62 6.24 9.10
C PHE A 119 -2.12 6.27 8.81
N ASN A 120 -1.63 5.19 8.19
CA ASN A 120 -0.40 5.18 7.44
C ASN A 120 -0.67 4.69 6.03
N GLU A 121 -0.01 5.27 5.05
CA GLU A 121 -0.20 4.97 3.63
C GLU A 121 1.14 4.90 2.89
N LEU A 122 1.29 3.90 2.03
CA LEU A 122 2.40 3.74 1.10
C LEU A 122 1.91 4.04 -0.31
N LEU A 123 2.57 4.98 -0.99
CA LEU A 123 2.27 5.35 -2.37
C LEU A 123 3.46 5.01 -3.27
N LEU A 124 3.20 4.25 -4.33
CA LEU A 124 4.20 3.85 -5.32
C LEU A 124 3.75 4.30 -6.71
N SER A 125 4.61 5.01 -7.44
CA SER A 125 4.39 5.35 -8.85
C SER A 125 5.57 4.87 -9.69
N PRO A 126 5.34 4.10 -10.76
CA PRO A 126 6.43 3.55 -11.54
C PRO A 126 7.15 4.66 -12.30
N THR A 127 8.46 4.52 -12.39
CA THR A 127 9.35 5.32 -13.22
C THR A 127 10.10 4.39 -14.15
N PHE A 128 10.25 4.80 -15.41
CA PHE A 128 10.91 4.01 -16.44
C PHE A 128 12.22 4.71 -16.81
N GLY A 129 13.31 3.97 -16.79
CA GLY A 129 14.62 4.45 -17.16
C GLY A 129 15.45 3.37 -17.85
N THR A 130 16.75 3.59 -17.93
CA THR A 130 17.71 2.61 -18.42
C THR A 130 18.80 2.37 -17.38
N ASP A 131 19.27 1.13 -17.26
CA ASP A 131 20.45 0.82 -16.45
C ASP A 131 21.76 1.22 -17.17
N ASN A 132 22.89 0.97 -16.52
CA ASN A 132 24.23 1.29 -17.06
C ASN A 132 24.57 0.52 -18.35
N GLU A 133 23.84 -0.56 -18.65
CA GLU A 133 24.00 -1.39 -19.85
C GLU A 133 22.97 -1.03 -20.93
N GLY A 134 22.15 0.01 -20.71
CA GLY A 134 21.12 0.47 -21.65
C GLY A 134 19.85 -0.38 -21.66
N ARG A 135 19.68 -1.31 -20.70
CA ARG A 135 18.46 -2.12 -20.58
C ARG A 135 17.37 -1.31 -19.90
N ALA A 136 16.13 -1.50 -20.34
CA ALA A 136 14.97 -0.88 -19.69
C ALA A 136 14.91 -1.29 -18.22
N ARG A 137 14.78 -0.31 -17.33
CA ARG A 137 14.69 -0.49 -15.88
C ARG A 137 13.38 0.12 -15.38
N LEU A 138 12.59 -0.70 -14.70
CA LEU A 138 11.47 -0.25 -13.90
C LEU A 138 11.99 0.12 -12.51
N SER A 139 11.58 1.30 -12.04
CA SER A 139 11.83 1.79 -10.69
C SER A 139 10.52 2.38 -10.14
N TYR A 140 10.51 2.77 -8.86
CA TYR A 140 9.36 3.45 -8.26
C TYR A 140 9.77 4.72 -7.52
N ASN A 141 9.02 5.79 -7.79
CA ASN A 141 8.85 6.87 -6.83
C ASN A 141 8.01 6.31 -5.68
N ALA A 142 8.48 6.51 -4.44
CA ALA A 142 7.86 5.94 -3.26
C ALA A 142 7.76 6.98 -2.15
N ALA A 143 6.58 7.07 -1.54
CA ALA A 143 6.33 7.95 -0.41
C ALA A 143 5.55 7.22 0.68
N PHE A 144 5.91 7.53 1.91
CA PHE A 144 5.14 7.18 3.10
C PHE A 144 4.37 8.40 3.56
N VAL A 145 3.06 8.24 3.76
CA VAL A 145 2.13 9.30 4.13
C VAL A 145 1.43 8.92 5.43
N THR A 146 1.37 9.83 6.38
CA THR A 146 0.71 9.58 7.67
C THR A 146 0.20 10.89 8.26
N ASN A 147 -0.87 10.81 9.07
CA ASN A 147 -1.27 11.90 9.95
C ASN A 147 -0.83 11.68 11.41
N SER A 148 -0.06 10.61 11.69
CA SER A 148 0.45 10.24 13.00
C SER A 148 -0.62 10.07 14.10
N GLY A 149 -1.89 9.95 13.72
CA GLY A 149 -3.02 9.81 14.63
C GLY A 149 -4.22 10.64 14.18
N GLY A 150 -5.39 10.29 14.71
CA GLY A 150 -6.66 10.90 14.39
C GLY A 150 -6.65 12.42 14.57
N GLY A 151 -6.96 13.14 13.49
CA GLY A 151 -6.98 14.60 13.45
C GLY A 151 -5.62 15.30 13.34
N GLY A 152 -4.52 14.55 13.27
CA GLY A 152 -3.21 15.11 13.02
C GLY A 152 -3.05 15.66 11.61
N SER A 153 -2.01 16.47 11.40
CA SER A 153 -1.63 17.00 10.09
C SER A 153 -1.02 15.90 9.23
N ILE A 154 -1.37 15.86 7.95
CA ILE A 154 -0.78 14.94 6.99
C ILE A 154 0.69 15.34 6.75
N SER A 155 1.57 14.36 6.83
CA SER A 155 2.99 14.47 6.49
C SER A 155 3.37 13.41 5.46
N VAL A 156 4.40 13.72 4.68
CA VAL A 156 4.92 12.86 3.62
C VAL A 156 6.43 12.76 3.79
N ARG A 157 6.99 11.56 3.67
CA ARG A 157 8.42 11.33 3.57
C ARG A 157 8.75 10.35 2.44
N VAL A 158 9.97 10.46 1.91
CA VAL A 158 10.52 9.43 1.04
C VAL A 158 10.93 8.20 1.86
N LEU A 159 10.92 7.03 1.22
CA LEU A 159 11.46 5.82 1.83
C LEU A 159 12.99 5.86 1.88
N SER A 160 13.56 5.40 2.99
CA SER A 160 14.99 5.14 3.13
C SER A 160 15.43 3.96 2.24
N SER A 161 16.74 3.85 1.96
CA SER A 161 17.25 2.72 1.17
C SER A 161 16.89 1.36 1.76
N ALA A 162 16.94 1.21 3.08
CA ALA A 162 16.55 -0.03 3.77
C ALA A 162 15.07 -0.35 3.57
N GLU A 163 14.18 0.65 3.66
CA GLU A 163 12.75 0.46 3.39
C GLU A 163 12.47 0.15 1.91
N ARG A 164 13.31 0.63 0.98
CA ARG A 164 13.19 0.29 -0.45
C ARG A 164 13.62 -1.16 -0.72
N GLU A 165 14.66 -1.63 -0.04
CA GLU A 165 15.11 -3.03 -0.13
C GLU A 165 14.05 -3.99 0.42
N CYS A 166 13.62 -3.80 1.67
CA CYS A 166 12.58 -4.58 2.34
C CYS A 166 11.88 -3.73 3.39
N GLY A 167 10.68 -3.26 3.09
CA GLY A 167 9.90 -2.39 3.97
C GLY A 167 8.62 -3.05 4.49
N GLY A 168 8.11 -2.50 5.59
CA GLY A 168 6.88 -2.96 6.23
C GLY A 168 6.08 -1.80 6.83
N ILE A 169 4.75 -1.96 6.85
CA ILE A 169 3.78 -1.00 7.40
C ILE A 169 2.80 -1.74 8.30
N SER A 170 2.31 -1.09 9.35
CA SER A 170 1.35 -1.68 10.29
C SER A 170 0.39 -0.63 10.85
N ASN A 171 -0.53 -1.05 11.73
CA ASN A 171 -1.38 -0.13 12.50
C ASN A 171 -0.64 0.68 13.58
N GLY A 172 0.69 0.56 13.72
CA GLY A 172 1.48 1.39 14.62
C GLY A 172 1.71 2.80 14.05
N VAL A 173 2.19 3.75 14.86
CA VAL A 173 2.52 5.10 14.39
C VAL A 173 3.96 5.14 13.86
N ASP A 174 4.14 5.56 12.61
CA ASP A 174 5.44 5.72 11.96
C ASP A 174 6.40 6.59 12.80
N GLY A 175 7.67 6.20 12.90
CA GLY A 175 8.66 6.89 13.73
C GLY A 175 8.45 6.79 15.26
N HIS A 176 7.32 6.26 15.73
CA HIS A 176 6.98 6.10 17.14
C HIS A 176 6.95 4.63 17.56
N GLY A 177 7.98 3.89 17.13
CA GLY A 177 8.16 2.49 17.48
C GLY A 177 7.34 1.50 16.64
N ALA A 178 6.59 1.92 15.62
CA ALA A 178 5.92 1.00 14.70
C ALA A 178 6.89 -0.03 14.08
N ASP A 179 8.08 0.40 13.68
CA ASP A 179 9.11 -0.47 13.09
C ASP A 179 9.73 -1.44 14.11
N SER A 180 9.49 -1.18 15.40
CA SER A 180 9.92 -2.07 16.49
C SER A 180 8.93 -3.22 16.74
N TRP A 181 7.75 -3.18 16.12
CA TRP A 181 6.73 -4.20 16.31
C TRP A 181 7.24 -5.55 15.80
N PRO A 182 7.14 -6.62 16.60
CA PRO A 182 7.66 -7.94 16.24
C PRO A 182 7.18 -8.43 14.88
N LYS A 183 5.90 -8.19 14.54
CA LYS A 183 5.33 -8.61 13.25
C LYS A 183 5.92 -7.86 12.06
N VAL A 184 6.24 -6.58 12.21
CA VAL A 184 6.89 -5.80 11.14
C VAL A 184 8.33 -6.29 10.96
N LYS A 185 9.11 -6.37 12.04
CA LYS A 185 10.51 -6.85 11.99
C LYS A 185 10.64 -8.26 11.43
N GLN A 186 9.80 -9.18 11.91
CA GLN A 186 9.84 -10.55 11.46
C GLN A 186 9.35 -10.66 10.02
N GLY A 187 8.29 -9.96 9.65
CA GLY A 187 7.77 -10.00 8.28
C GLY A 187 8.73 -9.40 7.25
N THR A 188 9.39 -8.29 7.55
CA THR A 188 10.42 -7.73 6.65
C THR A 188 11.63 -8.64 6.54
N LYS A 189 12.04 -9.29 7.64
CA LYS A 189 13.10 -10.30 7.61
C LYS A 189 12.70 -11.50 6.75
N LEU A 190 11.52 -12.07 6.98
CA LEU A 190 11.02 -13.21 6.21
C LEU A 190 10.88 -12.86 4.72
N LEU A 191 10.45 -11.64 4.41
CA LEU A 191 10.44 -11.16 3.02
C LEU A 191 11.86 -11.15 2.45
N SER A 192 12.83 -10.59 3.16
CA SER A 192 14.22 -10.58 2.70
C SER A 192 14.76 -12.00 2.48
N ASP A 193 14.47 -12.92 3.40
CA ASP A 193 14.88 -14.32 3.30
C ASP A 193 14.24 -15.00 2.07
N VAL A 194 12.94 -14.77 1.81
CA VAL A 194 12.25 -15.28 0.61
C VAL A 194 12.90 -14.71 -0.65
N LEU A 195 13.12 -13.40 -0.73
CA LEU A 195 13.68 -12.74 -1.91
C LEU A 195 15.11 -13.23 -2.23
N GLN A 196 15.91 -13.56 -1.21
CA GLN A 196 17.25 -14.15 -1.41
C GLN A 196 17.21 -15.57 -1.98
N LEU A 197 16.09 -16.28 -1.82
CA LEU A 197 15.88 -17.64 -2.31
C LEU A 197 15.21 -17.69 -3.69
N ILE A 198 14.66 -16.56 -4.18
CA ILE A 198 14.09 -16.48 -5.53
C ILE A 198 15.22 -16.57 -6.54
N GLY A 199 15.13 -17.56 -7.43
CA GLY A 199 16.00 -17.71 -8.58
C GLY A 199 15.22 -17.63 -9.89
N PRO A 200 15.92 -17.65 -11.04
CA PRO A 200 15.30 -17.58 -12.37
C PRO A 200 14.31 -18.71 -12.69
N THR A 201 14.30 -19.77 -11.87
CA THR A 201 13.47 -20.97 -12.03
C THR A 201 12.34 -21.09 -11.00
N THR A 202 12.22 -20.13 -10.07
CA THR A 202 11.14 -20.16 -9.06
C THR A 202 9.80 -19.92 -9.76
N ALA A 203 8.84 -20.81 -9.53
CA ALA A 203 7.51 -20.68 -10.14
C ALA A 203 6.66 -19.64 -9.41
N ASP A 204 5.85 -18.87 -10.14
CA ASP A 204 4.97 -17.82 -9.56
C ASP A 204 4.07 -18.34 -8.43
N ALA A 205 3.56 -19.57 -8.57
CA ALA A 205 2.71 -20.19 -7.55
C ALA A 205 3.48 -20.49 -6.26
N GLU A 206 4.73 -20.94 -6.38
CA GLU A 206 5.60 -21.19 -5.23
C GLU A 206 5.93 -19.88 -4.52
N LEU A 207 6.29 -18.84 -5.29
CA LEU A 207 6.52 -17.50 -4.76
C LEU A 207 5.29 -16.96 -4.03
N ALA A 208 4.10 -17.07 -4.63
CA ALA A 208 2.86 -16.63 -4.02
C ALA A 208 2.59 -17.31 -2.67
N GLU A 209 2.76 -18.64 -2.59
CA GLU A 209 2.61 -19.39 -1.34
C GLU A 209 3.61 -18.95 -0.27
N GLN A 210 4.88 -18.76 -0.63
CA GLN A 210 5.89 -18.24 0.30
C GLN A 210 5.52 -16.84 0.80
N LEU A 211 5.04 -15.95 -0.07
CA LEU A 211 4.59 -14.62 0.30
C LEU A 211 3.35 -14.64 1.20
N PHE A 212 2.38 -15.53 0.96
CA PHE A 212 1.23 -15.72 1.85
C PHE A 212 1.66 -16.23 3.22
N SER A 213 2.69 -17.09 3.29
CA SER A 213 3.21 -17.58 4.57
C SER A 213 3.77 -16.47 5.46
N ILE A 214 4.29 -15.38 4.89
CA ILE A 214 4.75 -14.19 5.65
C ILE A 214 3.58 -13.55 6.42
N LEU A 215 2.37 -13.58 5.87
CA LEU A 215 1.18 -13.02 6.50
C LEU A 215 0.57 -13.96 7.55
N ALA A 216 0.71 -15.27 7.36
CA ALA A 216 0.27 -16.29 8.28
C ALA A 216 1.16 -16.27 9.54
N TRP A 217 0.80 -15.43 10.52
CA TRP A 217 1.50 -15.39 11.80
C TRP A 217 1.30 -16.72 12.55
N VAL A 218 2.28 -17.62 12.45
CA VAL A 218 2.31 -18.85 13.23
C VAL A 218 3.04 -18.57 14.53
N PHE A 219 2.31 -18.60 15.65
CA PHE A 219 2.93 -18.62 16.98
C PHE A 219 3.80 -19.87 17.08
N HIS A 220 5.12 -19.68 16.98
CA HIS A 220 6.04 -20.70 17.44
C HIS A 220 6.11 -20.54 18.95
N SER A 221 5.35 -21.37 19.67
CA SER A 221 5.50 -21.53 21.11
C SER A 221 6.92 -22.05 21.37
N SER A 222 7.81 -21.16 21.80
CA SER A 222 9.07 -21.54 22.45
C SER A 222 8.80 -22.06 23.85
#